data_AF-A0AA97FED5-F1
#
_entry.id   AF-A0AA97FED5-F1
#
_cell.length_a   1.000
_cell.length_b   1.000
_cell.length_c   1.000
_cell.angle_alpha   90.00
_cell.angle_beta   90.00
_cell.angle_gamma   90.00
#
_symmetry.space_group_name_H-M   'P 1'
#
loop_
_entity.id
_entity.type
_entity.pdbx_description
1 polymer ?
#
loop_
_entity_poly.entity_id
_entity_poly.type
_entity_poly.pdbx_seq_one_letter_code
_entity_poly.pdbx_strand_id
1 'polypeptide(L)'
;MIPGFLINLQSTSIDYDAVAYRTSVILAEDPGWPFDPAWEQKRESRKNEIERLGLSISSETPNILSREKIEKFFNQKEGFEFTPDDYRQKAIFGEIPYSYNISLRVDGENAYFTGQPLPEVKYGYMKRLVKIKDYSRADVSSGNYNQSHNNITSIDTTFVFNLSYSEIYDREISPAYRIQPKYDPITFTINDFSESLNQSDITNVIFKNAYFVKDGVIVNRPYNIFENNTYLFYIDGVQHKMADTIPDMEDKSTISYTLRPPLLFSSEVNSELKIVFAFKFNFVDDDSVQHYYISTEDSGGIPYGYGYPYMTDPNLKNGVLEVCIW
;
A
#
# COMPACT_ATOMS: atom_id res chain seq x y z
N MET A 1 -28.30 0.49 24.31
CA MET A 1 -28.34 0.32 25.78
C MET A 1 -27.23 -0.64 26.15
N ILE A 2 -26.22 -0.19 26.89
CA ILE A 2 -25.31 -1.08 27.61
C ILE A 2 -25.65 -0.91 29.10
N PRO A 3 -26.32 -1.88 29.73
CA PRO A 3 -26.60 -1.85 31.16
C PRO A 3 -25.47 -2.58 31.90
N GLY A 4 -24.81 -1.91 32.84
CA GLY A 4 -23.84 -2.57 33.71
C GLY A 4 -22.87 -1.65 34.44
N PHE A 5 -23.38 -0.92 35.43
CA PHE A 5 -22.70 -0.67 36.71
C PHE A 5 -21.32 0.02 36.68
N LEU A 6 -21.32 1.36 36.79
CA LEU A 6 -20.21 2.09 37.40
C LEU A 6 -20.71 2.74 38.68
N ILE A 7 -20.38 2.09 39.80
CA ILE A 7 -20.43 2.68 41.14
C ILE A 7 -19.35 3.76 41.24
N ASN A 8 -19.75 4.93 41.74
CA ASN A 8 -18.88 6.00 42.20
C ASN A 8 -18.00 5.48 43.36
N LEU A 9 -16.73 5.18 43.08
CA LEU A 9 -15.67 5.08 44.08
C LEU A 9 -14.55 6.02 43.66
N GLN A 10 -14.63 7.28 44.10
CA GLN A 10 -13.44 8.13 44.20
C GLN A 10 -12.46 7.46 45.17
N SER A 11 -11.41 6.87 44.61
CA SER A 11 -10.20 6.47 45.30
C SER A 11 -9.04 6.84 44.39
N THR A 12 -8.26 7.83 44.81
CA THR A 12 -7.06 8.35 44.18
C THR A 12 -5.98 7.28 44.01
N SER A 13 -6.04 6.55 42.90
CA SER A 13 -4.89 5.93 42.26
C SER A 13 -5.18 5.96 40.77
N ILE A 14 -4.33 6.63 40.01
CA ILE A 14 -4.41 6.63 38.56
C ILE A 14 -4.30 5.17 38.10
N ASP A 15 -5.37 4.64 37.51
CA ASP A 15 -5.39 3.25 37.02
C ASP A 15 -4.77 3.21 35.63
N TYR A 16 -3.44 3.11 35.61
CA TYR A 16 -2.66 2.96 34.38
C TYR A 16 -3.09 1.74 33.57
N ASP A 17 -3.51 0.65 34.23
CA ASP A 17 -3.98 -0.56 33.56
C ASP A 17 -5.30 -0.31 32.82
N ALA A 18 -6.22 0.46 33.42
CA ALA A 18 -7.46 0.85 32.75
C ALA A 18 -7.23 1.77 31.54
N VAL A 19 -6.22 2.65 31.58
CA VAL A 19 -5.85 3.50 30.43
C VAL A 19 -5.18 2.66 29.34
N ALA A 20 -4.24 1.77 29.71
CA ALA A 20 -3.59 0.85 28.78
C ALA A 20 -4.62 -0.08 28.10
N TYR A 21 -5.56 -0.63 28.87
CA TYR A 21 -6.66 -1.46 28.37
C TYR A 21 -7.50 -0.71 27.33
N ARG A 22 -8.07 0.46 27.69
CA ARG A 22 -8.91 1.25 26.78
C ARG A 22 -8.18 1.66 25.50
N THR A 23 -6.94 2.11 25.63
CA THR A 23 -6.09 2.48 24.50
C THR A 23 -5.84 1.27 23.59
N SER A 24 -5.52 0.10 24.16
CA SER A 24 -5.31 -1.13 23.37
C SER A 24 -6.56 -1.59 22.63
N VAL A 25 -7.76 -1.46 23.25
CA VAL A 25 -9.03 -1.83 22.63
C VAL A 25 -9.29 -0.94 21.43
N ILE A 26 -9.17 0.38 21.60
CA ILE A 26 -9.46 1.33 20.51
C ILE A 26 -8.47 1.14 19.37
N LEU A 27 -7.18 1.01 19.65
CA LEU A 27 -6.20 0.77 18.60
C LEU A 27 -6.46 -0.55 17.84
N ALA A 28 -6.89 -1.61 18.52
CA ALA A 28 -7.06 -2.92 17.89
C ALA A 28 -8.44 -3.14 17.23
N GLU A 29 -9.48 -2.41 17.66
CA GLU A 29 -10.87 -2.70 17.28
C GLU A 29 -11.58 -1.52 16.59
N ASP A 30 -11.09 -0.29 16.74
CA ASP A 30 -11.65 0.90 16.08
C ASP A 30 -10.87 1.20 14.79
N PRO A 31 -11.53 1.61 13.69
CA PRO A 31 -10.85 1.98 12.46
C PRO A 31 -10.28 3.41 12.50
N GLY A 32 -10.57 4.18 13.55
CA GLY A 32 -10.20 5.58 13.70
C GLY A 32 -11.24 6.54 13.11
N TRP A 33 -10.98 7.84 13.31
CA TRP A 33 -11.84 8.92 12.85
C TRP A 33 -11.02 10.13 12.38
N PRO A 34 -11.36 10.77 11.26
CA PRO A 34 -12.58 10.60 10.44
C PRO A 34 -12.59 9.34 9.58
N PHE A 35 -13.80 8.91 9.19
CA PHE A 35 -14.00 7.76 8.29
C PHE A 35 -13.87 8.13 6.81
N ASP A 36 -14.23 9.36 6.41
CA ASP A 36 -14.18 9.80 5.02
C ASP A 36 -13.75 11.27 4.85
N PRO A 37 -12.64 11.55 4.15
CA PRO A 37 -11.56 10.60 3.86
C PRO A 37 -11.00 10.06 5.18
N ALA A 38 -10.60 8.78 5.16
CA ALA A 38 -10.13 8.10 6.37
C ALA A 38 -8.87 8.78 6.93
N TRP A 39 -8.63 8.68 8.24
CA TRP A 39 -7.54 9.41 8.90
C TRP A 39 -6.16 9.07 8.31
N GLU A 40 -5.95 7.84 7.85
CA GLU A 40 -4.73 7.38 7.21
C GLU A 40 -4.48 8.06 5.85
N GLN A 41 -5.50 8.65 5.23
CA GLN A 41 -5.38 9.39 3.98
C GLN A 41 -5.10 10.89 4.18
N LYS A 42 -5.17 11.40 5.42
CA LYS A 42 -4.92 12.81 5.71
C LYS A 42 -3.46 13.17 5.47
N ARG A 43 -3.22 14.31 4.82
CA ARG A 43 -1.86 14.88 4.69
C ARG A 43 -1.44 15.55 6.00
N GLU A 44 -0.15 15.79 6.16
CA GLU A 44 0.40 16.47 7.35
C GLU A 44 -0.30 17.81 7.64
N SER A 45 -0.61 18.59 6.59
CA SER A 45 -1.32 19.87 6.71
C SER A 45 -2.76 19.76 7.24
N ARG A 46 -3.35 18.56 7.24
CA ARG A 46 -4.70 18.27 7.75
C ARG A 46 -4.66 17.30 8.95
N LYS A 47 -3.51 17.15 9.61
CA LYS A 47 -3.32 16.26 10.77
C LYS A 47 -4.21 16.65 11.95
N ASN A 48 -4.53 17.93 12.09
CA ASN A 48 -5.44 18.46 13.12
C ASN A 48 -6.91 18.01 12.95
N GLU A 49 -7.31 17.53 11.78
CA GLU A 49 -8.65 16.99 11.55
C GLU A 49 -8.80 15.54 12.02
N ILE A 50 -7.70 14.90 12.43
CA ILE A 50 -7.74 13.55 12.96
C ILE A 50 -8.15 13.64 14.43
N GLU A 51 -9.31 13.07 14.75
CA GLU A 51 -9.84 13.06 16.11
C GLU A 51 -9.42 11.81 16.86
N ARG A 52 -9.34 10.66 16.17
CA ARG A 52 -9.06 9.38 16.80
C ARG A 52 -8.24 8.45 15.92
N LEU A 53 -7.21 7.86 16.53
CA LEU A 53 -6.39 6.83 15.90
C LEU A 53 -6.92 5.45 16.26
N GLY A 54 -7.13 4.63 15.24
CA GLY A 54 -7.51 3.23 15.34
C GLY A 54 -6.86 2.48 14.18
N LEU A 55 -6.34 1.28 14.44
CA LEU A 55 -5.52 0.53 13.48
C LEU A 55 -6.30 -0.57 12.76
N SER A 56 -7.50 -0.90 13.23
CA SER A 56 -8.32 -1.94 12.58
C SER A 56 -8.72 -1.52 11.16
N ILE A 57 -8.93 -2.50 10.29
CA ILE A 57 -9.42 -2.25 8.92
C ILE A 57 -10.83 -1.66 8.98
N SER A 58 -11.69 -2.25 9.81
CA SER A 58 -13.09 -1.87 9.97
C SER A 58 -13.60 -2.28 11.35
N SER A 59 -14.72 -1.72 11.77
CA SER A 59 -15.43 -2.13 12.99
C SER A 59 -15.96 -3.57 12.94
N GLU A 60 -16.05 -4.17 11.75
CA GLU A 60 -16.52 -5.55 11.56
C GLU A 60 -15.38 -6.58 11.67
N THR A 61 -14.12 -6.11 11.70
CA THR A 61 -12.92 -6.95 11.75
C THR A 61 -12.03 -6.58 12.94
N PRO A 62 -12.51 -6.75 14.18
CA PRO A 62 -11.73 -6.42 15.36
C PRO A 62 -10.45 -7.28 15.42
N ASN A 63 -9.36 -6.69 15.91
CA ASN A 63 -8.02 -7.27 15.97
C ASN A 63 -7.37 -7.59 14.61
N ILE A 64 -7.95 -7.15 13.49
CA ILE A 64 -7.31 -7.21 12.17
C ILE A 64 -6.92 -5.80 11.74
N LEU A 65 -5.60 -5.54 11.76
CA LEU A 65 -5.02 -4.22 11.56
C LEU A 65 -4.60 -4.02 10.10
N SER A 66 -4.74 -2.79 9.62
CA SER A 66 -4.26 -2.38 8.29
C SER A 66 -2.77 -2.03 8.35
N ARG A 67 -1.99 -2.58 7.41
CA ARG A 67 -0.57 -2.23 7.24
C ARG A 67 -0.36 -0.72 7.00
N GLU A 68 -1.23 -0.07 6.23
CA GLU A 68 -1.12 1.37 5.94
C GLU A 68 -1.31 2.20 7.22
N LYS A 69 -2.29 1.81 8.05
CA LYS A 69 -2.52 2.46 9.35
C LYS A 69 -1.36 2.25 10.30
N ILE A 70 -0.78 1.04 10.36
CA ILE A 70 0.39 0.73 11.19
C ILE A 70 1.58 1.60 10.76
N GLU A 71 1.94 1.58 9.48
CA GLU A 71 3.10 2.32 8.97
C GLU A 71 2.95 3.82 9.24
N LYS A 72 1.75 4.37 9.03
CA LYS A 72 1.50 5.77 9.33
C LYS A 72 1.47 6.07 10.84
N PHE A 73 0.86 5.21 11.64
CA PHE A 73 0.80 5.36 13.09
C PHE A 73 2.19 5.34 13.71
N PHE A 74 3.12 4.52 13.21
CA PHE A 74 4.49 4.45 13.74
C PHE A 74 5.48 5.33 12.98
N ASN A 75 5.01 6.39 12.30
CA ASN A 75 5.84 7.37 11.59
C ASN A 75 6.83 6.74 10.58
N GLN A 76 6.43 5.65 9.91
CA GLN A 76 7.23 4.98 8.87
C GLN A 76 6.98 5.57 7.47
N LYS A 77 6.01 6.49 7.33
CA LYS A 77 5.69 7.15 6.07
C LYS A 77 6.33 8.54 6.03
N GLU A 78 7.14 8.79 5.01
CA GLU A 78 7.73 10.11 4.81
C GLU A 78 6.67 11.21 4.59
N GLY A 79 6.96 12.41 5.12
CA GLY A 79 6.10 13.58 4.95
C GLY A 79 4.83 13.59 5.81
N PHE A 80 4.71 12.67 6.78
CA PHE A 80 3.67 12.69 7.81
C PHE A 80 4.26 12.18 9.13
N GLU A 81 4.11 12.94 10.22
CA GLU A 81 4.68 12.54 11.52
C GLU A 81 3.75 12.92 12.68
N PHE A 82 3.41 11.94 13.52
CA PHE A 82 2.75 12.17 14.80
C PHE A 82 3.79 12.52 15.87
N THR A 83 3.55 13.62 16.56
CA THR A 83 4.30 14.06 17.74
C THR A 83 3.77 13.38 19.01
N PRO A 84 4.53 13.36 20.13
CA PRO A 84 4.03 12.82 21.40
C PRO A 84 2.70 13.41 21.85
N ASP A 85 2.45 14.69 21.57
CA ASP A 85 1.20 15.36 21.91
C ASP A 85 0.05 14.92 20.99
N ASP A 86 0.33 14.58 19.74
CA ASP A 86 -0.66 13.97 18.86
C ASP A 86 -1.16 12.64 19.43
N TYR A 87 -0.26 11.76 19.89
CA TYR A 87 -0.67 10.48 20.50
C TYR A 87 -1.45 10.70 21.80
N ARG A 88 -1.00 11.61 22.65
CA ARG A 88 -1.72 11.93 23.90
C ARG A 88 -3.15 12.42 23.66
N GLN A 89 -3.37 13.17 22.57
CA GLN A 89 -4.69 13.69 22.24
C GLN A 89 -5.57 12.70 21.45
N LYS A 90 -4.96 11.90 20.57
CA LYS A 90 -5.68 11.15 19.53
C LYS A 90 -5.67 9.63 19.71
N ALA A 91 -4.72 9.09 20.48
CA ALA A 91 -4.55 7.66 20.71
C ALA A 91 -4.72 7.25 22.18
N ILE A 92 -4.32 8.10 23.13
CA ILE A 92 -4.32 7.78 24.56
C ILE A 92 -5.57 8.38 25.20
N PHE A 93 -6.43 7.52 25.72
CA PHE A 93 -7.74 7.95 26.26
C PHE A 93 -7.64 8.18 27.77
N GLY A 94 -7.14 9.36 28.13
CA GLY A 94 -6.88 9.76 29.51
C GLY A 94 -7.14 11.24 29.79
N GLU A 95 -7.37 11.58 31.05
CA GLU A 95 -7.69 12.97 31.49
C GLU A 95 -6.44 13.81 31.80
N ILE A 96 -5.26 13.18 31.86
CA ILE A 96 -3.97 13.81 32.16
C ILE A 96 -2.93 13.40 31.11
N PRO A 97 -1.84 14.17 30.92
CA PRO A 97 -0.80 13.82 29.95
C PRO A 97 0.05 12.65 30.47
N TYR A 98 -0.32 11.43 30.08
CA TYR A 98 0.43 10.22 30.39
C TYR A 98 1.73 10.12 29.60
N SER A 99 2.74 9.51 30.20
CA SER A 99 3.84 8.91 29.46
C SER A 99 3.42 7.52 28.96
N TYR A 100 3.99 7.10 27.83
CA TYR A 100 3.54 5.89 27.16
C TYR A 100 4.66 5.24 26.36
N ASN A 101 4.49 3.95 26.12
CA ASN A 101 5.18 3.19 25.10
C ASN A 101 4.13 2.35 24.37
N ILE A 102 4.02 2.49 23.06
CA ILE A 102 3.17 1.63 22.24
C ILE A 102 4.08 0.88 21.30
N SER A 103 3.95 -0.44 21.25
CA SER A 103 4.75 -1.29 20.39
C SER A 103 3.93 -2.31 19.64
N LEU A 104 4.40 -2.68 18.44
CA LEU A 104 3.83 -3.74 17.65
C LEU A 104 4.95 -4.65 17.16
N ARG A 105 4.87 -5.94 17.52
CA ARG A 105 5.74 -6.97 16.97
C ARG A 105 4.96 -7.79 15.97
N VAL A 106 5.38 -7.79 14.71
CA VAL A 106 4.84 -8.64 13.64
C VAL A 106 5.78 -9.81 13.41
N ASP A 107 5.22 -10.99 13.15
CA ASP A 107 6.00 -12.19 12.89
C ASP A 107 6.94 -12.00 11.67
N GLY A 108 8.23 -12.30 11.85
CA GLY A 108 9.26 -12.13 10.83
C GLY A 108 9.74 -10.70 10.56
N GLU A 109 9.32 -9.70 11.36
CA GLU A 109 9.63 -8.29 11.14
C GLU A 109 10.27 -7.62 12.37
N ASN A 110 10.93 -6.48 12.15
CA ASN A 110 11.39 -5.63 13.25
C ASN A 110 10.18 -5.03 13.98
N ALA A 111 10.29 -4.89 15.30
CA ALA A 111 9.20 -4.33 16.09
C ALA A 111 9.10 -2.80 15.88
N TYR A 112 7.86 -2.32 15.78
CA TYR A 112 7.52 -0.90 15.72
C TYR A 112 7.34 -0.34 17.12
N PHE A 113 7.76 0.90 17.35
CA PHE A 113 7.64 1.56 18.64
C PHE A 113 7.35 3.06 18.49
N THR A 114 6.58 3.61 19.43
CA THR A 114 6.42 5.05 19.61
C THR A 114 6.27 5.37 21.10
N GLY A 115 6.63 6.60 21.49
CA GLY A 115 6.66 7.04 22.88
C GLY A 115 8.03 6.92 23.53
N GLN A 116 8.05 6.77 24.85
CA GLN A 116 9.25 6.76 25.68
C GLN A 116 9.69 5.33 26.00
N PRO A 117 10.97 5.10 26.35
CA PRO A 117 11.42 3.84 26.92
C PRO A 117 10.60 3.47 28.16
N LEU A 118 10.40 2.16 28.39
CA LEU A 118 9.70 1.67 29.58
C LEU A 118 10.44 2.14 30.84
N PRO A 119 9.74 2.68 31.85
CA PRO A 119 10.37 3.15 33.06
C PRO A 119 10.71 1.98 33.99
N GLU A 120 11.65 2.21 34.92
CA GLU A 120 11.95 1.26 35.99
C GLU A 120 10.88 1.25 37.11
N VAL A 121 9.94 2.21 37.08
CA VAL A 121 8.82 2.30 38.03
C VAL A 121 7.61 1.49 37.58
N LYS A 122 6.59 1.40 38.43
CA LYS A 122 5.32 0.75 38.08
C LYS A 122 4.62 1.49 36.94
N TYR A 123 4.22 0.75 35.91
CA TYR A 123 3.38 1.20 34.80
C TYR A 123 2.24 0.20 34.60
N GLY A 124 1.16 0.65 33.96
CA GLY A 124 0.09 -0.23 33.51
C GLY A 124 0.34 -0.72 32.09
N TYR A 125 -0.10 -1.93 31.75
CA TYR A 125 0.14 -2.50 30.42
C TYR A 125 -0.98 -3.41 29.92
N MET A 126 -1.10 -3.51 28.59
CA MET A 126 -1.99 -4.46 27.94
C MET A 126 -1.35 -5.03 26.67
N LYS A 127 -1.46 -6.35 26.47
CA LYS A 127 -1.03 -7.06 25.26
C LYS A 127 -2.22 -7.64 24.52
N ARG A 128 -2.30 -7.43 23.21
CA ARG A 128 -3.32 -8.04 22.34
C ARG A 128 -2.68 -8.84 21.22
N LEU A 129 -3.21 -10.04 21.00
CA LEU A 129 -2.93 -10.79 19.78
C LEU A 129 -3.74 -10.17 18.65
N VAL A 130 -3.05 -9.82 17.57
CA VAL A 130 -3.64 -9.17 16.40
C VAL A 130 -3.22 -9.89 15.12
N LYS A 131 -3.97 -9.64 14.06
CA LYS A 131 -3.64 -10.00 12.69
C LYS A 131 -3.31 -8.75 11.92
N ILE A 132 -2.31 -8.80 11.04
CA ILE A 132 -1.94 -7.69 10.17
C ILE A 132 -2.27 -8.10 8.75
N LYS A 133 -3.14 -7.33 8.09
CA LYS A 133 -3.43 -7.50 6.67
C LYS A 133 -2.37 -6.76 5.88
N ASP A 134 -1.59 -7.52 5.12
CA ASP A 134 -0.61 -6.99 4.17
C ASP A 134 -1.25 -6.57 2.84
N TYR A 135 -0.50 -5.78 2.09
CA TYR A 135 -0.90 -5.32 0.77
C TYR A 135 -0.88 -6.46 -0.25
N SER A 136 -1.76 -6.38 -1.24
CA SER A 136 -1.66 -7.22 -2.43
C SER A 136 -0.56 -6.71 -3.36
N ARG A 137 0.11 -7.62 -4.06
CA ARG A 137 1.12 -7.28 -5.07
C ARG A 137 1.06 -8.24 -6.25
N ALA A 138 1.24 -7.71 -7.46
CA ALA A 138 1.48 -8.51 -8.66
C ALA A 138 2.99 -8.56 -8.95
N ASP A 139 3.53 -9.76 -9.09
CA ASP A 139 4.92 -10.05 -9.45
C ASP A 139 4.95 -10.84 -10.75
N VAL A 140 5.05 -10.13 -11.86
CA VAL A 140 4.91 -10.69 -13.21
C VAL A 140 6.26 -10.86 -13.86
N SER A 141 6.62 -12.09 -14.23
CA SER A 141 7.80 -12.33 -15.08
C SER A 141 7.50 -11.91 -16.52
N SER A 142 8.31 -11.00 -17.05
CA SER A 142 8.14 -10.43 -18.39
C SER A 142 8.27 -11.46 -19.52
N GLY A 143 9.08 -12.50 -19.34
CA GLY A 143 9.30 -13.56 -20.33
C GLY A 143 8.02 -14.34 -20.71
N ASN A 144 7.00 -14.35 -19.85
CA ASN A 144 5.69 -14.94 -20.16
C ASN A 144 4.89 -14.17 -21.23
N TYR A 145 5.36 -12.97 -21.58
CA TYR A 145 4.71 -12.05 -22.51
C TYR A 145 5.63 -11.70 -23.69
N ASN A 146 6.60 -12.57 -23.98
CA ASN A 146 7.45 -12.46 -25.14
C ASN A 146 6.63 -12.63 -26.42
N GLN A 147 6.73 -11.65 -27.29
CA GLN A 147 6.24 -11.64 -28.65
C GLN A 147 7.43 -11.65 -29.62
N SER A 148 7.15 -11.92 -30.89
CA SER A 148 8.19 -11.92 -31.91
C SER A 148 7.71 -11.34 -33.22
N HIS A 149 8.61 -10.69 -33.95
CA HIS A 149 8.34 -10.14 -35.27
C HIS A 149 9.59 -10.20 -36.15
N ASN A 150 9.41 -10.23 -37.48
CA ASN A 150 10.51 -10.25 -38.45
C ASN A 150 10.47 -8.97 -39.31
N ASN A 151 11.60 -8.60 -39.90
CA ASN A 151 11.72 -7.50 -40.87
C ASN A 151 11.26 -6.14 -40.30
N ILE A 152 11.64 -5.84 -39.05
CA ILE A 152 11.36 -4.55 -38.42
C ILE A 152 12.61 -4.02 -37.72
N THR A 153 12.87 -2.72 -37.84
CA THR A 153 14.01 -2.07 -37.16
C THR A 153 13.60 -1.43 -35.83
N SER A 154 12.30 -1.23 -35.61
CA SER A 154 11.76 -0.81 -34.32
C SER A 154 10.28 -1.16 -34.18
N ILE A 155 9.81 -1.28 -32.93
CA ILE A 155 8.39 -1.45 -32.61
C ILE A 155 8.01 -0.65 -31.37
N ASP A 156 6.82 -0.07 -31.41
CA ASP A 156 6.17 0.52 -30.25
C ASP A 156 5.17 -0.49 -29.69
N THR A 157 5.24 -0.73 -28.38
CA THR A 157 4.44 -1.76 -27.70
C THR A 157 3.99 -1.30 -26.33
N THR A 158 2.97 -1.97 -25.80
CA THR A 158 2.42 -1.70 -24.49
C THR A 158 2.44 -2.93 -23.56
N PHE A 159 2.75 -2.66 -22.29
CA PHE A 159 2.61 -3.61 -21.20
C PHE A 159 1.55 -3.07 -20.23
N VAL A 160 0.46 -3.81 -20.07
CA VAL A 160 -0.79 -3.31 -19.49
C VAL A 160 -1.18 -4.15 -18.28
N PHE A 161 -1.49 -3.48 -17.18
CA PHE A 161 -2.17 -4.07 -16.02
C PHE A 161 -3.62 -3.60 -15.99
N ASN A 162 -4.56 -4.53 -15.85
CA ASN A 162 -5.99 -4.29 -15.79
C ASN A 162 -6.50 -4.42 -14.36
N LEU A 163 -7.07 -3.35 -13.81
CA LEU A 163 -7.73 -3.35 -12.51
C LEU A 163 -9.23 -3.20 -12.73
N SER A 164 -9.95 -4.30 -12.59
CA SER A 164 -11.41 -4.30 -12.55
C SER A 164 -11.87 -4.00 -11.12
N TYR A 165 -12.49 -2.85 -10.89
CA TYR A 165 -12.92 -2.47 -9.53
C TYR A 165 -13.96 -3.44 -8.95
N SER A 166 -14.77 -4.06 -9.81
CA SER A 166 -15.78 -5.03 -9.39
C SER A 166 -15.16 -6.36 -8.94
N GLU A 167 -14.00 -6.71 -9.50
CA GLU A 167 -13.28 -7.94 -9.14
C GLU A 167 -12.42 -7.73 -7.90
N ILE A 168 -11.64 -6.64 -7.84
CA ILE A 168 -10.74 -6.40 -6.70
C ILE A 168 -11.49 -6.05 -5.42
N TYR A 169 -12.61 -5.32 -5.53
CA TYR A 169 -13.49 -4.99 -4.41
C TYR A 169 -14.69 -5.93 -4.30
N ASP A 170 -14.44 -7.24 -4.40
CA ASP A 170 -15.48 -8.26 -4.25
C ASP A 170 -16.04 -8.29 -2.82
N ARG A 171 -17.34 -8.01 -2.70
CA ARG A 171 -18.04 -7.94 -1.41
C ARG A 171 -18.30 -9.31 -0.78
N GLU A 172 -18.14 -10.40 -1.52
CA GLU A 172 -18.25 -11.76 -1.00
C GLU A 172 -17.00 -12.17 -0.21
N ILE A 173 -15.84 -11.57 -0.53
CA ILE A 173 -14.60 -11.78 0.23
C ILE A 173 -14.66 -10.98 1.53
N SER A 174 -14.34 -11.62 2.67
CA SER A 174 -14.31 -10.94 3.97
C SER A 174 -13.41 -9.69 3.95
N PRO A 175 -13.80 -8.58 4.61
CA PRO A 175 -12.96 -7.36 4.66
C PRO A 175 -11.53 -7.60 5.17
N ALA A 176 -11.32 -8.69 5.92
CA ALA A 176 -10.01 -9.13 6.40
C ALA A 176 -9.03 -9.50 5.27
N TYR A 177 -9.54 -9.96 4.12
CA TYR A 177 -8.75 -10.45 2.98
C TYR A 177 -9.06 -9.68 1.69
N ARG A 178 -10.09 -8.84 1.68
CA ARG A 178 -10.51 -8.07 0.51
C ARG A 178 -9.53 -6.93 0.24
N ILE A 179 -8.99 -6.84 -0.97
CA ILE A 179 -8.30 -5.67 -1.52
C ILE A 179 -9.26 -4.49 -1.49
N GLN A 180 -8.84 -3.39 -0.90
CA GLN A 180 -9.64 -2.18 -0.77
C GLN A 180 -8.95 -1.04 -1.52
N PRO A 181 -9.30 -0.77 -2.79
CA PRO A 181 -8.62 0.26 -3.57
C PRO A 181 -8.75 1.68 -3.00
N LYS A 182 -9.68 1.90 -2.09
CA LYS A 182 -9.76 3.16 -1.35
C LYS A 182 -8.66 3.28 -0.29
N TYR A 183 -8.19 2.18 0.31
CA TYR A 183 -7.35 2.20 1.53
C TYR A 183 -6.04 1.42 1.42
N ASP A 184 -5.94 0.49 0.47
CA ASP A 184 -4.75 -0.32 0.25
C ASP A 184 -3.97 0.23 -0.95
N PRO A 185 -2.64 0.34 -0.87
CA PRO A 185 -1.81 0.52 -2.05
C PRO A 185 -1.88 -0.69 -2.96
N ILE A 186 -1.78 -0.44 -4.26
CA ILE A 186 -1.64 -1.48 -5.28
C ILE A 186 -0.25 -1.36 -5.88
N THR A 187 0.53 -2.43 -5.73
CA THR A 187 1.84 -2.55 -6.34
C THR A 187 1.82 -3.63 -7.39
N PHE A 188 2.47 -3.35 -8.52
CA PHE A 188 2.79 -4.36 -9.51
C PHE A 188 4.24 -4.21 -9.93
N THR A 189 4.87 -5.34 -10.24
CA THR A 189 6.28 -5.44 -10.58
C THR A 189 6.42 -6.33 -11.79
N ILE A 190 7.14 -5.83 -12.79
CA ILE A 190 7.64 -6.59 -13.93
C ILE A 190 9.05 -7.05 -13.57
N ASN A 191 9.23 -8.37 -13.45
CA ASN A 191 10.48 -9.03 -13.15
C ASN A 191 11.12 -9.59 -14.43
N ASP A 192 12.41 -9.93 -14.32
CA ASP A 192 13.21 -10.59 -15.37
C ASP A 192 13.22 -9.80 -16.70
N PHE A 193 13.12 -8.47 -16.62
CA PHE A 193 12.91 -7.61 -17.79
C PHE A 193 14.05 -7.76 -18.80
N SER A 194 15.30 -7.46 -18.44
CA SER A 194 16.46 -7.65 -19.31
C SER A 194 16.66 -9.11 -19.72
N GLU A 195 16.38 -10.08 -18.84
CA GLU A 195 16.48 -11.50 -19.18
C GLU A 195 15.53 -11.90 -20.32
N SER A 196 14.31 -11.35 -20.33
CA SER A 196 13.35 -11.57 -21.40
C SER A 196 13.83 -11.05 -22.76
N LEU A 197 14.73 -10.06 -22.75
CA LEU A 197 15.29 -9.40 -23.93
C LEU A 197 16.53 -10.10 -24.49
N ASN A 198 17.20 -10.97 -23.72
CA ASN A 198 18.39 -11.71 -24.16
C ASN A 198 18.14 -12.61 -25.39
N GLN A 199 16.87 -12.84 -25.73
CA GLN A 199 16.47 -13.60 -26.92
C GLN A 199 16.52 -12.77 -28.21
N SER A 200 16.70 -11.45 -28.10
CA SER A 200 16.68 -10.51 -29.24
C SER A 200 18.01 -9.78 -29.41
N ASP A 201 18.24 -9.35 -30.64
CA ASP A 201 19.23 -8.37 -31.08
C ASP A 201 18.80 -6.91 -30.80
N ILE A 202 18.34 -6.63 -29.58
CA ILE A 202 17.93 -5.28 -29.18
C ILE A 202 19.16 -4.36 -29.10
N THR A 203 19.05 -3.16 -29.65
CA THR A 203 20.08 -2.10 -29.56
C THR A 203 19.80 -1.07 -28.46
N ASN A 204 18.52 -0.88 -28.11
CA ASN A 204 18.07 0.04 -27.06
C ASN A 204 16.58 -0.22 -26.77
N VAL A 205 16.17 -0.06 -25.50
CA VAL A 205 14.76 -0.04 -25.10
C VAL A 205 14.40 1.29 -24.43
N ILE A 206 13.56 2.07 -25.11
CA ILE A 206 13.12 3.38 -24.63
C ILE A 206 11.80 3.22 -23.87
N PHE A 207 11.80 3.56 -22.59
CA PHE A 207 10.56 3.83 -21.86
C PHE A 207 9.96 5.16 -22.34
N LYS A 208 8.78 5.13 -22.97
CA LYS A 208 8.13 6.34 -23.46
C LYS A 208 7.37 7.08 -22.37
N ASN A 209 6.45 6.37 -21.70
CA ASN A 209 5.63 6.89 -20.61
C ASN A 209 4.86 5.76 -19.92
N ALA A 210 4.28 6.09 -18.77
CA ALA A 210 3.14 5.37 -18.21
C ALA A 210 1.90 6.26 -18.24
N TYR A 211 0.74 5.69 -18.55
CA TYR A 211 -0.53 6.41 -18.51
C TYR A 211 -1.68 5.50 -18.08
N PHE A 212 -2.81 6.13 -17.79
CA PHE A 212 -4.01 5.44 -17.32
C PHE A 212 -5.09 5.47 -18.38
N VAL A 213 -5.83 4.38 -18.51
CA VAL A 213 -7.05 4.29 -19.32
C VAL A 213 -8.18 3.88 -18.40
N LYS A 214 -9.29 4.62 -18.42
CA LYS A 214 -10.50 4.29 -17.67
C LYS A 214 -11.61 3.96 -18.67
N ASP A 215 -12.18 2.78 -18.58
CA ASP A 215 -13.31 2.35 -19.41
C ASP A 215 -13.06 2.61 -20.92
N GLY A 216 -11.83 2.36 -21.38
CA GLY A 216 -11.39 2.57 -22.77
C GLY A 216 -10.96 4.00 -23.14
N VAL A 217 -11.02 4.96 -22.22
CA VAL A 217 -10.66 6.37 -22.46
C VAL A 217 -9.38 6.74 -21.69
N ILE A 218 -8.41 7.35 -22.38
CA ILE A 218 -7.18 7.85 -21.74
C ILE A 218 -7.54 8.91 -20.70
N VAL A 219 -7.01 8.74 -19.49
CA VAL A 219 -7.20 9.67 -18.38
C VAL A 219 -6.12 10.74 -18.47
N ASN A 220 -6.49 11.92 -18.98
CA ASN A 220 -5.59 13.07 -18.98
C ASN A 220 -5.27 13.51 -17.56
N ARG A 221 -3.98 13.50 -17.20
CA ARG A 221 -3.51 13.95 -15.89
C ARG A 221 -2.48 15.07 -16.00
N PRO A 222 -2.61 16.11 -15.17
CA PRO A 222 -1.50 16.98 -14.87
C PRO A 222 -0.58 16.24 -13.87
N TYR A 223 0.47 15.60 -14.40
CA TYR A 223 1.45 14.82 -13.62
C TYR A 223 2.13 15.65 -12.51
N ASN A 224 2.21 16.98 -12.67
CA ASN A 224 2.80 17.94 -11.72
C ASN A 224 2.13 18.03 -10.33
N ILE A 225 0.92 17.49 -10.11
CA ILE A 225 0.23 17.56 -8.80
C ILE A 225 0.39 16.27 -7.97
N PHE A 226 0.72 15.15 -8.61
CA PHE A 226 0.67 13.81 -8.00
C PHE A 226 2.01 13.05 -7.99
N GLU A 227 3.02 13.57 -8.68
CA GLU A 227 4.36 12.99 -8.69
C GLU A 227 4.99 13.07 -7.30
N ASN A 228 5.40 11.89 -6.82
CA ASN A 228 6.29 11.59 -5.68
C ASN A 228 5.65 10.86 -4.51
N ASN A 229 4.38 11.14 -4.17
CA ASN A 229 3.76 10.51 -3.00
C ASN A 229 2.51 9.67 -3.32
N THR A 230 1.94 9.80 -4.52
CA THR A 230 0.73 9.04 -4.92
C THR A 230 1.07 7.92 -5.89
N TYR A 231 2.00 8.17 -6.80
CA TYR A 231 2.49 7.20 -7.77
C TYR A 231 3.99 7.06 -7.60
N LEU A 232 4.43 5.85 -7.27
CA LEU A 232 5.84 5.56 -7.03
C LEU A 232 6.31 4.64 -8.12
N PHE A 233 7.22 5.13 -8.97
CA PHE A 233 7.81 4.36 -10.04
C PHE A 233 9.25 4.02 -9.69
N TYR A 234 9.61 2.76 -9.79
CA TYR A 234 10.93 2.26 -9.48
C TYR A 234 11.48 1.45 -10.64
N ILE A 235 12.76 1.63 -10.92
CA ILE A 235 13.54 0.81 -11.84
C ILE A 235 14.74 0.31 -11.04
N ASP A 236 14.88 -1.02 -10.92
CA ASP A 236 15.94 -1.65 -10.12
C ASP A 236 16.05 -1.10 -8.69
N GLY A 237 14.89 -0.83 -8.08
CA GLY A 237 14.77 -0.29 -6.72
C GLY A 237 15.05 1.21 -6.60
N VAL A 238 15.45 1.90 -7.66
CA VAL A 238 15.66 3.36 -7.68
C VAL A 238 14.37 4.06 -8.08
N GLN A 239 13.93 5.04 -7.27
CA GLN A 239 12.71 5.80 -7.57
C GLN A 239 12.95 6.82 -8.70
N HIS A 240 12.05 6.87 -9.67
CA HIS A 240 12.03 7.84 -10.76
C HIS A 240 10.71 8.61 -10.79
N LYS A 241 10.73 9.86 -11.24
CA LYS A 241 9.50 10.60 -11.56
C LYS A 241 9.16 10.38 -13.03
N MET A 242 7.87 10.43 -13.36
CA MET A 242 7.42 10.25 -14.75
C MET A 242 7.86 11.42 -15.66
N ALA A 243 8.03 12.62 -15.09
CA ALA A 243 8.62 13.76 -15.79
C ALA A 243 10.14 13.71 -15.95
N ASP A 244 10.85 12.81 -15.26
CA ASP A 244 12.30 12.70 -15.36
C ASP A 244 12.71 12.04 -16.69
N THR A 245 13.96 12.25 -17.10
CA THR A 245 14.55 11.42 -18.15
C THR A 245 14.78 10.02 -17.58
N ILE A 246 14.01 9.06 -18.07
CA ILE A 246 14.14 7.66 -17.69
C ILE A 246 15.36 7.06 -18.41
N PRO A 247 16.22 6.28 -17.71
CA PRO A 247 17.35 5.61 -18.36
C PRO A 247 16.88 4.63 -19.43
N ASP A 248 17.83 4.21 -20.27
CA ASP A 248 17.62 3.05 -21.15
C ASP A 248 17.23 1.82 -20.32
N MET A 249 16.35 0.99 -20.86
CA MET A 249 15.75 -0.14 -20.17
C MET A 249 16.41 -1.48 -20.52
N GLU A 250 17.35 -1.50 -21.47
CA GLU A 250 17.95 -2.74 -22.01
C GLU A 250 18.57 -3.65 -20.94
N ASP A 251 19.21 -3.07 -19.92
CA ASP A 251 19.93 -3.79 -18.85
C ASP A 251 19.13 -3.86 -17.54
N LYS A 252 17.91 -3.32 -17.52
CA LYS A 252 17.11 -3.21 -16.29
C LYS A 252 16.40 -4.51 -15.99
N SER A 253 16.47 -4.95 -14.74
CA SER A 253 15.93 -6.25 -14.33
C SER A 253 14.48 -6.13 -13.88
N THR A 254 14.15 -5.02 -13.19
CA THR A 254 12.86 -4.85 -12.52
C THR A 254 12.26 -3.48 -12.77
N ILE A 255 10.96 -3.46 -13.03
CA ILE A 255 10.15 -2.24 -13.14
C ILE A 255 9.00 -2.39 -12.17
N SER A 256 8.87 -1.49 -11.20
CA SER A 256 7.79 -1.52 -10.21
C SER A 256 7.02 -0.22 -10.19
N TYR A 257 5.70 -0.30 -10.03
CA TYR A 257 4.86 0.87 -9.86
C TYR A 257 3.87 0.63 -8.73
N THR A 258 3.79 1.58 -7.82
CA THR A 258 2.87 1.55 -6.68
C THR A 258 1.93 2.73 -6.74
N LEU A 259 0.64 2.42 -6.75
CA LEU A 259 -0.47 3.36 -6.64
C LEU A 259 -0.85 3.46 -5.16
N ARG A 260 -0.60 4.60 -4.52
CA ARG A 260 -1.05 4.83 -3.14
C ARG A 260 -2.54 5.17 -3.11
N PRO A 261 -3.24 4.75 -2.04
CA PRO A 261 -4.65 5.04 -1.87
C PRO A 261 -4.92 6.52 -1.58
N PRO A 262 -6.13 7.05 -1.88
CA PRO A 262 -7.19 6.35 -2.61
C PRO A 262 -6.87 6.24 -4.11
N LEU A 263 -7.11 5.06 -4.68
CA LEU A 263 -6.96 4.84 -6.11
C LEU A 263 -7.99 5.64 -6.92
N LEU A 264 -7.63 5.89 -8.17
CA LEU A 264 -8.41 6.67 -9.12
C LEU A 264 -9.69 5.97 -9.49
N PHE A 265 -10.83 6.63 -9.31
CA PHE A 265 -12.14 6.02 -9.56
C PHE A 265 -12.44 4.85 -8.61
N SER A 266 -11.76 4.75 -7.45
CA SER A 266 -12.04 3.73 -6.43
C SER A 266 -13.45 3.79 -5.84
N SER A 267 -14.18 4.90 -6.03
CA SER A 267 -15.60 5.02 -5.71
C SER A 267 -16.53 4.46 -6.80
N GLU A 268 -16.02 4.16 -7.99
CA GLU A 268 -16.76 3.70 -9.16
C GLU A 268 -16.57 2.19 -9.34
N VAL A 269 -17.32 1.41 -8.55
CA VAL A 269 -17.13 -0.05 -8.41
C VAL A 269 -17.27 -0.86 -9.70
N ASN A 270 -17.87 -0.31 -10.75
CA ASN A 270 -18.07 -1.00 -12.03
C ASN A 270 -17.07 -0.57 -13.11
N SER A 271 -16.14 0.34 -12.79
CA SER A 271 -15.15 0.81 -13.74
C SER A 271 -13.95 -0.13 -13.83
N GLU A 272 -13.28 -0.08 -14.97
CA GLU A 272 -11.97 -0.67 -15.18
C GLU A 272 -10.92 0.45 -15.28
N LEU A 273 -9.82 0.28 -14.56
CA LEU A 273 -8.63 1.11 -14.68
C LEU A 273 -7.49 0.28 -15.25
N LYS A 274 -6.96 0.69 -16.40
CA LYS A 274 -5.74 0.12 -16.96
C LYS A 274 -4.55 1.03 -16.67
N ILE A 275 -3.43 0.43 -16.29
CA ILE A 275 -2.13 1.10 -16.24
C ILE A 275 -1.32 0.59 -17.41
N VAL A 276 -0.90 1.50 -18.28
CA VAL A 276 -0.21 1.19 -19.53
C VAL A 276 1.21 1.72 -19.44
N PHE A 277 2.19 0.84 -19.61
CA PHE A 277 3.59 1.20 -19.85
C PHE A 277 3.86 1.09 -21.34
N ALA A 278 4.26 2.20 -21.95
CA ALA A 278 4.62 2.23 -23.37
C ALA A 278 6.13 2.17 -23.53
N PHE A 279 6.58 1.27 -24.39
CA PHE A 279 7.98 1.05 -24.71
C PHE A 279 8.21 1.19 -26.21
N LYS A 280 9.44 1.56 -26.58
CA LYS A 280 9.96 1.42 -27.94
C LYS A 280 11.17 0.51 -27.90
N PHE A 281 11.12 -0.57 -28.67
CA PHE A 281 12.25 -1.45 -28.90
C PHE A 281 12.88 -1.08 -30.23
N ASN A 282 14.21 -0.93 -30.25
CA ASN A 282 14.98 -0.78 -31.48
C ASN A 282 15.86 -2.02 -31.64
N PHE A 283 15.90 -2.57 -32.84
CA PHE A 283 16.62 -3.80 -33.15
C PHE A 283 17.84 -3.51 -34.02
N VAL A 284 18.75 -4.47 -34.12
CA VAL A 284 19.78 -4.45 -35.14
C VAL A 284 19.09 -4.55 -36.51
N ASP A 285 19.61 -3.81 -37.49
CA ASP A 285 19.11 -3.83 -38.86
C ASP A 285 19.56 -5.14 -39.55
N ASP A 286 18.84 -6.22 -39.27
CA ASP A 286 19.07 -7.55 -39.82
C ASP A 286 17.76 -8.30 -40.11
N ASP A 287 17.32 -8.26 -41.37
CA ASP A 287 16.11 -8.93 -41.86
C ASP A 287 16.16 -10.48 -41.76
N SER A 288 17.30 -11.06 -41.37
CA SER A 288 17.43 -12.51 -41.18
C SER A 288 17.15 -12.97 -39.74
N VAL A 289 16.99 -12.04 -38.81
CA VAL A 289 16.80 -12.32 -37.39
C VAL A 289 15.32 -12.17 -37.01
N GLN A 290 14.86 -13.08 -36.15
CA GLN A 290 13.56 -12.93 -35.49
C GLN A 290 13.77 -12.07 -34.23
N HIS A 291 13.10 -10.94 -34.17
CA HIS A 291 13.20 -10.02 -33.05
C HIS A 291 12.20 -10.39 -31.97
N TYR A 292 12.60 -10.28 -30.70
CA TYR A 292 11.76 -10.57 -29.55
C TYR A 292 11.57 -9.31 -28.69
N TYR A 293 10.35 -9.11 -28.20
CA TYR A 293 9.98 -7.98 -27.36
C TYR A 293 8.85 -8.37 -26.42
N ILE A 294 8.59 -7.58 -25.38
CA ILE A 294 7.48 -7.85 -24.48
C ILE A 294 6.24 -7.06 -24.90
N SER A 295 5.08 -7.72 -24.83
CA SER A 295 3.80 -7.06 -25.05
C SER A 295 2.66 -7.80 -24.39
N THR A 296 1.68 -7.04 -23.92
CA THR A 296 0.41 -7.60 -23.42
C THR A 296 -0.75 -7.37 -24.38
N GLU A 297 -0.51 -6.83 -25.58
CA GLU A 297 -1.56 -6.49 -26.54
C GLU A 297 -2.40 -7.72 -26.94
N ASP A 298 -1.75 -8.83 -27.24
CA ASP A 298 -2.41 -10.08 -27.63
C ASP A 298 -3.17 -10.77 -26.48
N SER A 299 -2.74 -10.53 -25.23
CA SER A 299 -3.41 -11.06 -24.03
C SER A 299 -4.51 -10.15 -23.50
N GLY A 300 -4.65 -8.93 -24.04
CA GLY A 300 -5.62 -7.95 -23.58
C GLY A 300 -5.24 -7.25 -22.26
N GLY A 301 -4.01 -7.44 -21.78
CA GLY A 301 -3.51 -6.95 -20.49
C GLY A 301 -3.56 -7.98 -19.36
N ILE A 302 -2.85 -7.69 -18.28
CA ILE A 302 -2.67 -8.60 -17.15
C ILE A 302 -3.69 -8.26 -16.06
N PRO A 303 -4.62 -9.15 -15.71
CA PRO A 303 -5.61 -8.87 -14.68
C PRO A 303 -4.95 -8.82 -13.30
N TYR A 304 -5.27 -7.78 -12.54
CA TYR A 304 -4.91 -7.63 -11.14
C TYR A 304 -6.11 -8.03 -10.28
N GLY A 305 -5.95 -9.05 -9.42
CA GLY A 305 -7.05 -9.59 -8.63
C GLY A 305 -6.62 -10.80 -7.80
N TYR A 306 -7.54 -11.72 -7.53
CA TYR A 306 -7.29 -12.86 -6.66
C TYR A 306 -6.96 -14.13 -7.44
N GLY A 307 -6.18 -15.03 -6.84
CA GLY A 307 -5.99 -16.40 -7.33
C GLY A 307 -5.14 -16.54 -8.60
N TYR A 308 -4.51 -15.46 -9.07
CA TYR A 308 -3.54 -15.53 -10.15
C TYR A 308 -2.16 -15.97 -9.63
N PRO A 309 -1.38 -16.76 -10.40
CA PRO A 309 -0.10 -17.30 -9.93
C PRO A 309 0.99 -16.24 -9.68
N TYR A 310 0.84 -15.06 -10.30
CA TYR A 310 1.71 -13.90 -10.10
C TYR A 310 1.20 -12.95 -9.02
N MET A 311 0.05 -13.24 -8.38
CA MET A 311 -0.52 -12.41 -7.34
C MET A 311 -0.13 -12.95 -5.96
N THR A 312 0.31 -12.05 -5.10
CA THR A 312 0.30 -12.28 -3.65
C THR A 312 -1.01 -11.73 -3.10
N ASP A 313 -1.95 -12.63 -2.80
CA ASP A 313 -3.23 -12.27 -2.20
C ASP A 313 -3.05 -11.70 -0.79
N PRO A 314 -3.96 -10.80 -0.33
CA PRO A 314 -3.89 -10.27 1.03
C PRO A 314 -3.95 -11.40 2.06
N ASN A 315 -2.87 -11.57 2.82
CA ASN A 315 -2.75 -12.58 3.87
C ASN A 315 -2.61 -11.91 5.24
N LEU A 316 -2.96 -12.67 6.28
CA LEU A 316 -2.92 -12.20 7.67
C LEU A 316 -1.69 -12.72 8.40
N LYS A 317 -0.76 -11.81 8.75
CA LYS A 317 0.37 -12.10 9.63
C LYS A 317 -0.03 -12.00 11.10
N ASN A 318 0.60 -12.80 11.94
CA ASN A 318 0.43 -12.68 13.39
C ASN A 318 1.19 -11.47 13.93
N GLY A 319 0.63 -10.82 14.94
CA GLY A 319 1.36 -9.83 15.71
C GLY A 319 0.89 -9.70 17.15
N VAL A 320 1.68 -8.97 17.94
CA VAL A 320 1.38 -8.60 19.32
C VAL A 320 1.46 -7.09 19.44
N LEU A 321 0.32 -6.46 19.74
CA LEU A 321 0.24 -5.04 20.09
C LEU A 321 0.39 -4.92 21.62
N GLU A 322 1.33 -4.12 22.08
CA GLU A 322 1.53 -3.80 23.49
C GLU A 322 1.38 -2.30 23.72
N VAL A 323 0.62 -1.94 24.77
CA VAL A 323 0.44 -0.57 25.22
C VAL A 323 0.85 -0.50 26.68
N CYS A 324 1.78 0.39 27.01
CA CYS A 324 2.26 0.67 28.36
C CYS A 324 2.03 2.15 28.69
N ILE A 325 1.54 2.45 29.90
CA ILE A 325 1.13 3.79 30.36
C ILE A 325 1.63 4.07 31.78
N TRP A 326 2.12 5.29 32.06
CA TRP A 326 2.53 5.75 33.41
C TRP A 326 2.44 7.27 33.59
#